data_AF-A0A091C658-F1
#
_entry.id   AF-A0A091C658-F1
#
_cell.length_a   1.000
_cell.length_b   1.000
_cell.length_c   1.000
_cell.angle_alpha   90.00
_cell.angle_beta   90.00
_cell.angle_gamma   90.00
#
_symmetry.space_group_name_H-M   'P 1'
#
loop_
_entity.id
_entity.type
_entity.pdbx_description
1 polymer ?
#
loop_
_entity_poly.entity_id
_entity_poly.type
_entity_poly.pdbx_seq_one_letter_code
_entity_poly.pdbx_strand_id
1 'polypeptide(L)' 'MFTWEDGAKEIVEKSMQRYEDELEDEFPLFAYTEVTENEEYDFSLKGALRLQDLIDELIEKEEFAEKPPDYDERVY' A
#
# COMPACT_ATOMS: atom_id res chain seq x y z
N MET A 1 -3.06 -4.72 -15.79
CA MET A 1 -2.11 -3.58 -15.77
C MET A 1 -2.78 -2.49 -14.97
N PHE A 2 -2.18 -2.11 -13.85
CA PHE A 2 -2.74 -1.08 -12.98
C PHE A 2 -2.48 0.32 -13.54
N THR A 3 -3.39 1.22 -13.25
CA THR A 3 -3.39 2.63 -13.63
C THR A 3 -2.96 3.47 -12.42
N TRP A 4 -2.08 4.44 -12.68
CA TRP A 4 -1.48 5.28 -11.65
C TRP A 4 -1.74 6.74 -11.99
N GLU A 5 -2.28 7.48 -11.03
CA GLU A 5 -2.33 8.94 -11.09
C GLU A 5 -0.91 9.52 -10.95
N ASP A 6 -0.65 10.64 -11.61
CA ASP A 6 0.65 11.31 -11.53
C ASP A 6 1.02 11.62 -10.07
N GLY A 7 2.23 11.21 -9.66
CA GLY A 7 2.72 11.36 -8.29
C GLY A 7 2.27 10.29 -7.28
N ALA A 8 1.22 9.51 -7.56
CA ALA A 8 0.74 8.46 -6.64
C ALA A 8 1.80 7.37 -6.43
N LYS A 9 2.50 7.00 -7.50
CA LYS A 9 3.53 5.96 -7.48
C LYS A 9 4.65 6.26 -6.49
N GLU A 10 5.16 7.48 -6.50
CA GLU A 10 6.27 7.86 -5.61
C GLU A 10 5.85 7.81 -4.13
N ILE A 11 4.62 8.21 -3.81
CA ILE A 11 4.10 8.16 -2.44
C ILE A 11 3.96 6.71 -1.99
N VAL A 12 3.34 5.84 -2.80
CA VAL A 12 3.16 4.42 -2.48
C VAL A 12 4.51 3.73 -2.27
N GLU A 13 5.45 3.88 -3.21
CA GLU A 13 6.77 3.25 -3.11
C GLU A 13 7.55 3.72 -1.88
N LYS A 14 7.52 5.03 -1.57
CA LYS A 14 8.18 5.57 -0.36
C LYS A 14 7.54 5.06 0.92
N SER A 15 6.21 4.96 0.98
CA SER A 15 5.52 4.47 2.16
C SER A 15 5.79 2.98 2.38
N MET A 16 5.76 2.16 1.32
CA MET A 16 6.10 0.73 1.42
C MET A 16 7.55 0.51 1.85
N GLN A 17 8.49 1.29 1.31
CA GLN A 17 9.89 1.20 1.74
C GLN A 17 10.04 1.50 3.24
N ARG A 18 9.35 2.53 3.75
CA ARG A 18 9.36 2.85 5.19
C ARG A 18 8.76 1.72 6.03
N TYR A 19 7.70 1.09 5.56
CA TYR A 19 7.09 -0.06 6.21
C TYR A 19 8.09 -1.21 6.33
N GLU A 20 8.77 -1.57 5.23
CA GLU A 20 9.78 -2.63 5.20
C GLU A 20 11.00 -2.30 6.07
N ASP A 21 11.47 -1.06 6.05
CA ASP A 21 12.62 -0.62 6.84
C ASP A 21 12.34 -0.70 8.36
N GLU A 22 11.13 -0.38 8.80
CA GLU A 22 10.77 -0.30 10.23
C GLU A 22 10.22 -1.62 10.80
N LEU A 23 9.52 -2.42 9.99
CA LEU A 23 8.86 -3.66 10.43
C LEU A 23 9.52 -4.93 9.89
N GLU A 24 10.54 -4.80 9.04
CA GLU A 24 11.27 -5.91 8.44
C GLU A 24 10.37 -6.89 7.66
N ASP A 25 9.25 -6.40 7.10
CA ASP A 25 8.26 -7.17 6.33
C ASP A 25 7.78 -6.42 5.07
N GLU A 26 7.39 -7.16 4.04
CA GLU A 26 6.91 -6.58 2.78
C GLU A 26 5.44 -6.14 2.89
N PHE A 27 5.14 -4.89 2.56
CA PHE A 27 3.76 -4.41 2.59
C PHE A 27 2.92 -5.09 1.49
N PRO A 28 1.79 -5.75 1.81
CA PRO A 28 0.96 -6.47 0.85
C PRO A 28 0.07 -5.51 0.03
N LEU A 29 0.66 -4.68 -0.84
CA LEU A 29 -0.01 -3.62 -1.58
C LEU A 29 -1.32 -4.05 -2.26
N PHE A 30 -1.33 -5.25 -2.86
CA PHE A 30 -2.49 -5.73 -3.61
C PHE A 30 -3.66 -6.15 -2.72
N ALA A 31 -3.45 -6.31 -1.41
CA ALA A 31 -4.53 -6.50 -0.44
C ALA A 31 -5.23 -5.18 -0.10
N TYR A 32 -4.61 -4.05 -0.45
CA TYR A 32 -5.05 -2.70 -0.09
C TYR A 32 -5.35 -1.82 -1.31
N THR A 33 -5.58 -2.40 -2.50
CA THR A 33 -5.93 -1.61 -3.70
C THR A 33 -7.22 -0.79 -3.50
N GLU A 34 -8.15 -1.29 -2.69
CA GLU A 34 -9.38 -0.56 -2.31
C GLU A 34 -9.10 0.75 -1.56
N VAL A 35 -7.93 0.86 -0.92
CA VAL A 35 -7.49 2.08 -0.23
C VAL A 35 -6.91 3.09 -1.22
N THR A 36 -6.23 2.59 -2.26
CA THR A 36 -5.52 3.41 -3.24
C THR A 36 -6.39 3.85 -4.42
N GLU A 37 -7.45 3.10 -4.73
CA GLU A 37 -8.27 3.33 -5.92
C GLU A 37 -9.21 4.55 -5.81
N ASN A 38 -9.58 5.08 -6.97
CA ASN A 38 -10.70 6.00 -7.15
C ASN A 38 -11.44 5.67 -8.46
N GLU A 39 -12.36 6.53 -8.90
CA GLU A 39 -13.17 6.30 -10.11
C GLU A 39 -12.35 6.24 -11.42
N GLU A 40 -11.11 6.74 -11.43
CA GLU A 40 -10.28 6.90 -12.64
C GLU A 40 -8.98 6.08 -12.61
N TYR A 41 -8.45 5.76 -11.43
CA TYR A 41 -7.14 5.15 -11.22
C TYR A 41 -7.18 4.05 -10.16
N ASP A 42 -6.47 2.95 -10.39
CA ASP A 42 -6.21 1.92 -9.36
C ASP A 42 -5.35 2.48 -8.21
N PHE A 43 -4.45 3.41 -8.54
CA PHE A 43 -3.61 4.13 -7.60
C PHE A 43 -3.76 5.64 -7.81
N SER A 44 -4.70 6.23 -7.09
CA SER A 44 -4.92 7.67 -7.05
C SER A 44 -3.97 8.36 -6.07
N LEU A 45 -3.73 9.67 -6.27
CA LEU A 45 -2.90 10.48 -5.37
C LEU A 45 -3.52 10.54 -3.97
N LYS A 46 -4.85 10.70 -3.90
CA LYS A 46 -5.58 10.69 -2.64
C LYS A 46 -5.53 9.33 -1.95
N GLY A 47 -5.63 8.26 -2.72
CA GLY A 47 -5.52 6.90 -2.21
C GLY A 47 -4.10 6.58 -1.72
N ALA A 48 -3.08 7.06 -2.42
CA ALA A 48 -1.68 6.93 -1.99
C ALA A 48 -1.42 7.65 -0.65
N LEU A 49 -2.00 8.82 -0.43
CA LEU A 49 -1.93 9.52 0.87
C LEU A 49 -2.65 8.73 1.99
N ARG A 50 -3.82 8.14 1.71
CA ARG A 50 -4.50 7.27 2.68
C ARG A 50 -3.67 6.04 3.03
N LEU A 51 -3.01 5.45 2.03
CA LEU A 51 -2.12 4.32 2.23
C LEU A 51 -0.92 4.72 3.10
N GLN A 52 -0.35 5.89 2.86
CA GLN A 52 0.71 6.46 3.69
C GLN A 52 0.26 6.60 5.15
N ASP A 53 -0.90 7.21 5.40
CA ASP A 53 -1.43 7.37 6.76
C ASP A 53 -1.67 6.00 7.44
N LEU A 54 -2.16 5.00 6.70
CA LEU A 54 -2.37 3.64 7.20
C LEU A 54 -1.03 2.97 7.57
N ILE A 55 -0.03 3.10 6.72
CA ILE A 55 1.31 2.55 6.97
C ILE A 55 1.96 3.23 8.18
N ASP A 56 1.85 4.55 8.28
CA ASP A 56 2.36 5.30 9.42
C ASP A 56 1.71 4.81 10.73
N GLU A 57 0.38 4.57 10.73
CA GLU A 57 -0.31 4.02 11.90
C GLU A 57 0.17 2.61 12.26
N LEU A 58 0.40 1.74 11.28
CA LEU A 58 0.94 0.39 11.50
C LEU A 58 2.34 0.43 12.12
N ILE A 59 3.22 1.29 11.60
CA ILE A 59 4.57 1.50 12.13
C ILE A 59 4.49 2.03 13.57
N GLU A 60 3.66 3.04 13.83
CA GLU A 60 3.49 3.61 15.18
C GLU A 60 3.02 2.58 16.21
N LYS A 61 2.25 1.59 15.78
CA LYS A 61 1.73 0.51 16.63
C LYS A 61 2.61 -0.74 16.66
N GLU A 62 3.66 -0.78 15.84
CA GLU A 62 4.47 -1.97 15.60
C GLU A 62 3.60 -3.17 15.14
N GLU A 63 2.59 -2.91 14.31
CA GLU A 63 1.64 -3.91 13.79
C GLU A 63 1.87 -4.26 12.32
N PHE A 64 1.66 -5.53 11.98
CA PHE A 64 1.78 -6.01 10.60
C PHE A 64 0.49 -5.79 9.81
N ALA A 65 0.62 -5.50 8.52
CA ALA A 65 -0.49 -5.38 7.61
C ALA A 65 -1.20 -6.74 7.45
N GLU A 66 -2.53 -6.73 7.44
CA GLU A 66 -3.32 -7.94 7.25
C GLU A 66 -3.20 -8.39 5.79
N LYS A 67 -2.76 -9.63 5.58
CA LYS A 67 -2.79 -10.29 4.28
C LYS A 67 -3.66 -11.54 4.30
N PRO A 68 -4.48 -11.79 3.25
CA PRO A 68 -5.16 -13.06 3.08
C PRO A 68 -4.18 -14.25 3.11
N PRO A 69 -4.58 -15.43 3.60
CA PRO A 69 -3.68 -16.58 3.69
C PRO A 69 -3.17 -17.07 2.33
N ASP A 70 -3.93 -16.80 1.26
CA ASP A 70 -3.59 -17.13 -0.13
C ASP A 70 -2.95 -15.94 -0.89
N TYR A 71 -2.59 -14.85 -0.19
CA TYR A 71 -2.05 -13.63 -0.82
C TYR A 71 -0.81 -13.91 -1.67
N ASP A 72 0.17 -14.63 -1.11
CA ASP A 72 1.43 -14.95 -1.78
C ASP A 72 1.25 -15.98 -2.92
N GLU A 73 0.09 -16.65 -2.98
CA GLU A 73 -0.27 -17.62 -4.03
C GLU A 73 -1.02 -16.99 -5.20
N ARG A 74 -1.57 -15.77 -5.02
CA ARG A 74 -2.34 -15.07 -6.04
C ARG A 74 -1.41 -14.44 -7.08
N VAL A 75 -1.79 -14.59 -8.34
CA VAL A 75 -1.12 -13.93 -9.47
C VAL A 75 -1.89 -12.64 -9.78
N TYR A 76 -1.25 -11.50 -9.53
CA TYR A 76 -1.80 -10.15 -9.70
C TYR A 76 -1.31 -9.48 -11.01
#